data_AF-A0A2E4F139-F1
#
_entry.id   AF-A0A2E4F139-F1
#
_cell.length_a   1.000
_cell.length_b   1.000
_cell.length_c   1.000
_cell.angle_alpha   90.00
_cell.angle_beta   90.00
_cell.angle_gamma   90.00
#
_symmetry.space_group_name_H-M   'P 1'
#
loop_
_entity.id
_entity.type
_entity.pdbx_description
1 polymer ?
#
loop_
_entity_poly.entity_id
_entity_poly.type
_entity_poly.pdbx_seq_one_letter_code
_entity_poly.pdbx_strand_id
1 'polypeptide(L)'
;MMLVRALFSSCVSIAASLYVAILMQLNVAFHYRGLLYSTYVLYNQPMHWSDITISSLRSHSIFHATYVPDAINWNILSKLENDADFKVIPATREEEAIGIAAGIYAGGQKSAMFMQSSGFGNTVNALAQLLVAYRIPVPLFIGMRGGLGEFNEVQVPSARPIPAILETLNIQYYAPLNEQDVEQYVNGAIELSYASRMPVAILWYSQLVGAKRATS
;
A
#
# COMPACT_ATOMS: atom_id res chain seq x y z
N MET A 1 4.89 -16.78 20.75
CA MET A 1 4.81 -17.37 19.39
C MET A 1 5.36 -16.45 18.29
N MET A 2 5.23 -15.11 18.39
CA MET A 2 5.90 -14.15 17.47
C MET A 2 7.43 -14.15 17.55
N LEU A 3 8.01 -14.25 18.76
CA LEU A 3 9.47 -14.25 18.94
C LEU A 3 10.17 -15.43 18.23
N VAL A 4 9.53 -16.59 18.22
CA VAL A 4 10.07 -17.82 17.60
C VAL A 4 10.06 -17.73 16.07
N ARG A 5 9.06 -17.07 15.46
CA ARG A 5 9.00 -16.85 14.01
C ARG A 5 9.98 -15.76 13.53
N ALA A 6 10.15 -14.69 14.31
CA ALA A 6 11.18 -13.68 14.04
C ALA A 6 12.58 -14.28 14.16
N LEU A 7 12.84 -15.10 15.19
CA LEU A 7 14.08 -15.86 15.32
C LEU A 7 14.27 -16.88 14.20
N PHE A 8 13.21 -17.55 13.72
CA PHE A 8 13.31 -18.47 12.56
C PHE A 8 13.65 -17.73 11.26
N SER A 9 12.99 -16.60 10.97
CA SER A 9 13.27 -15.80 9.76
C SER A 9 14.69 -15.20 9.81
N SER A 10 15.09 -14.70 10.98
CA SER A 10 16.45 -14.19 11.22
C SER A 10 17.50 -15.30 11.09
N CYS A 11 17.23 -16.49 11.66
CA CYS A 11 18.12 -17.64 11.55
C CYS A 11 18.23 -18.18 10.13
N VAL A 12 17.17 -18.16 9.32
CA VAL A 12 17.23 -18.59 7.91
C VAL A 12 18.03 -17.61 7.07
N SER A 13 17.88 -16.30 7.28
CA SER A 13 18.64 -15.28 6.56
C SER A 13 20.11 -15.23 6.97
N ILE A 14 20.40 -15.40 8.27
CA ILE A 14 21.75 -15.53 8.81
C ILE A 14 22.38 -16.85 8.36
N ALA A 15 21.64 -17.97 8.35
CA ALA A 15 22.14 -19.25 7.85
C ALA A 15 22.43 -19.21 6.36
N ALA A 16 21.59 -18.56 5.54
CA ALA A 16 21.85 -18.36 4.12
C ALA A 16 23.09 -17.49 3.89
N SER A 17 23.25 -16.41 4.67
CA SER A 17 24.41 -15.53 4.61
C SER A 17 25.70 -16.22 5.07
N LEU A 18 25.66 -16.99 6.17
CA LEU A 18 26.80 -17.79 6.62
C LEU A 18 27.14 -18.92 5.65
N TYR A 19 26.15 -19.59 5.05
CA TYR A 19 26.36 -20.66 4.09
C TYR A 19 27.05 -20.12 2.82
N VAL A 20 26.64 -18.96 2.33
CA VAL A 20 27.29 -18.26 1.21
C VAL A 20 28.71 -17.80 1.58
N ALA A 21 28.92 -17.28 2.80
CA ALA A 21 30.24 -16.87 3.28
C ALA A 21 31.21 -18.05 3.45
N ILE A 22 30.73 -19.19 3.99
CA ILE A 22 31.51 -20.42 4.15
C ILE A 22 31.88 -21.01 2.78
N LEU A 23 30.96 -21.01 1.81
CA LEU A 23 31.22 -21.47 0.45
C LEU A 23 32.20 -20.56 -0.32
N MET A 24 32.24 -19.26 0.01
CA MET A 24 33.24 -18.33 -0.53
C MET A 24 34.65 -18.56 0.04
N GLN A 25 34.79 -18.98 1.30
CA GLN A 25 36.08 -19.25 1.94
C GLN A 25 36.69 -20.61 1.54
N LEU A 26 35.87 -21.62 1.19
CA LEU A 26 36.33 -22.98 0.89
C LEU A 26 36.90 -23.20 -0.53
N ASN A 27 37.01 -22.17 -1.38
CA ASN A 27 37.62 -22.24 -2.73
C ASN A 27 37.05 -23.34 -3.66
N VAL A 28 35.83 -23.84 -3.42
CA VAL A 28 35.13 -24.82 -4.29
C VAL A 28 34.36 -24.14 -5.44
N ALA A 29 34.39 -22.81 -5.53
CA ALA A 29 33.33 -22.04 -6.19
C ALA A 29 33.74 -21.28 -7.46
N PHE A 30 34.55 -21.85 -8.36
CA PHE A 30 34.79 -21.17 -9.65
C PHE A 30 33.59 -21.27 -10.62
N HIS A 31 32.77 -22.34 -10.52
CA HIS A 31 31.64 -22.56 -11.44
C HIS A 31 30.27 -22.01 -10.93
N TYR A 32 30.14 -21.76 -9.62
CA TYR A 32 28.86 -21.32 -9.01
C TYR A 32 28.82 -19.85 -8.57
N ARG A 33 29.94 -19.11 -8.67
CA ARG A 33 30.01 -17.68 -8.31
C ARG A 33 29.02 -16.81 -9.09
N GLY A 34 28.82 -17.09 -10.39
CA GLY A 34 27.85 -16.34 -11.21
C GLY A 34 26.39 -16.62 -10.83
N LEU A 35 26.06 -17.87 -10.49
CA LEU A 35 24.72 -18.28 -10.09
C LEU A 35 24.35 -17.76 -8.69
N LEU A 36 25.29 -17.82 -7.73
CA LEU A 36 25.10 -17.30 -6.37
C LEU A 36 25.08 -15.77 -6.33
N TYR A 37 25.91 -15.09 -7.13
CA TYR A 37 25.86 -13.64 -7.26
C TYR A 37 24.57 -13.18 -7.96
N SER A 38 24.13 -13.88 -9.01
CA SER A 38 22.86 -13.61 -9.67
C SER A 38 21.67 -13.82 -8.74
N THR A 39 21.63 -14.91 -7.97
CA THR A 39 20.56 -15.14 -6.98
C THR A 39 20.60 -14.15 -5.82
N TYR A 40 21.78 -13.76 -5.32
CA TYR A 40 21.90 -12.72 -4.30
C TYR A 40 21.44 -11.34 -4.82
N VAL A 41 21.82 -10.96 -6.03
CA VAL A 41 21.38 -9.71 -6.67
C VAL A 41 19.87 -9.74 -6.95
N LEU A 42 19.31 -10.88 -7.38
CA LEU A 42 17.86 -11.05 -7.57
C LEU A 42 17.09 -10.97 -6.24
N TYR A 43 17.64 -11.49 -5.15
CA TYR A 43 16.99 -11.47 -3.84
C TYR A 43 17.13 -10.11 -3.12
N ASN A 44 18.13 -9.32 -3.50
CA ASN A 44 18.45 -8.04 -2.87
C ASN A 44 18.10 -6.83 -3.76
N GLN A 45 17.17 -7.00 -4.70
CA GLN A 45 16.56 -5.85 -5.37
C GLN A 45 15.69 -5.10 -4.36
N PRO A 46 15.78 -3.76 -4.29
CA PRO A 46 14.84 -2.98 -3.48
C PRO A 46 13.41 -3.32 -3.94
N MET A 47 12.54 -3.70 -3.00
CA MET A 47 11.15 -3.98 -3.33
C MET A 47 10.49 -2.69 -3.81
N HIS A 48 9.76 -2.79 -4.92
CA HIS A 48 8.96 -1.68 -5.44
C HIS A 48 7.88 -1.30 -4.40
N TRP A 49 7.54 -0.01 -4.30
CA TRP A 49 6.56 0.48 -3.32
C TRP A 49 5.23 -0.28 -3.29
N SER A 50 4.79 -0.80 -4.44
CA SER A 50 3.55 -1.60 -4.53
C SER A 50 3.70 -2.97 -3.86
N ASP A 51 4.85 -3.63 -3.97
CA ASP A 51 5.13 -4.92 -3.31
C ASP A 51 5.28 -4.74 -1.80
N ILE A 52 5.88 -3.64 -1.37
CA ILE A 52 5.94 -3.23 0.04
C ILE A 52 4.52 -3.10 0.59
N THR A 53 3.66 -2.36 -0.11
CA THR A 53 2.27 -2.14 0.32
C THR A 53 1.49 -3.45 0.44
N ILE A 54 1.60 -4.36 -0.53
CA ILE A 54 0.94 -5.69 -0.48
C ILE A 54 1.44 -6.51 0.71
N SER A 55 2.75 -6.50 0.96
CA SER A 55 3.37 -7.17 2.10
C SER A 55 2.85 -6.60 3.44
N SER A 56 2.69 -5.28 3.52
CA SER A 56 2.08 -4.60 4.65
C SER A 56 0.63 -5.02 4.88
N LEU A 57 -0.21 -5.09 3.83
CA LEU A 57 -1.60 -5.55 3.97
C LEU A 57 -1.66 -6.98 4.54
N ARG A 58 -0.83 -7.88 4.00
CA ARG A 58 -0.76 -9.28 4.41
C ARG A 58 -0.31 -9.44 5.87
N SER A 59 0.73 -8.71 6.29
CA SER A 59 1.22 -8.75 7.68
C SER A 59 0.17 -8.26 8.69
N HIS A 60 -0.73 -7.37 8.27
CA HIS A 60 -1.82 -6.84 9.09
C HIS A 60 -3.13 -7.62 8.99
N SER A 61 -3.14 -8.75 8.26
CA SER A 61 -4.31 -9.58 8.00
C SER A 61 -5.44 -8.84 7.26
N ILE A 62 -5.08 -7.95 6.35
CA ILE A 62 -6.01 -7.30 5.42
C ILE A 62 -6.00 -8.09 4.12
N PHE A 63 -7.08 -8.82 3.86
CA PHE A 63 -7.24 -9.66 2.67
C PHE A 63 -8.41 -9.20 1.77
N HIS A 64 -9.04 -8.08 2.11
CA HIS A 64 -10.09 -7.49 1.30
C HIS A 64 -9.67 -6.11 0.82
N ALA A 65 -9.81 -5.87 -0.48
CA ALA A 65 -9.56 -4.58 -1.09
C ALA A 65 -10.82 -4.14 -1.84
N THR A 66 -11.37 -2.97 -1.51
CA THR A 66 -12.42 -2.34 -2.33
C THR A 66 -11.80 -1.22 -3.15
N TYR A 67 -12.26 -1.03 -4.38
CA TYR A 67 -11.65 -0.01 -5.22
C TYR A 67 -12.55 0.50 -6.33
N VAL A 68 -12.21 1.70 -6.82
CA VAL A 68 -12.59 2.18 -8.14
C VAL A 68 -11.33 2.18 -9.01
N PRO A 69 -11.34 1.62 -10.24
CA PRO A 69 -10.14 1.49 -11.05
C PRO A 69 -9.43 2.82 -11.30
N ASP A 70 -8.13 2.87 -10.99
CA ASP A 70 -7.25 3.99 -11.32
C ASP A 70 -5.83 3.54 -11.65
N ALA A 71 -5.12 4.36 -12.43
CA ALA A 71 -3.82 3.98 -12.97
C ALA A 71 -2.70 3.85 -11.92
N ILE A 72 -2.77 4.61 -10.81
CA ILE A 72 -1.73 4.59 -9.78
C ILE A 72 -1.88 3.31 -8.95
N ASN A 73 -3.07 3.10 -8.39
CA ASN A 73 -3.34 1.93 -7.56
C ASN A 73 -3.36 0.63 -8.38
N TRP A 74 -3.49 0.67 -9.72
CA TRP A 74 -3.39 -0.53 -10.57
C TRP A 74 -2.07 -1.31 -10.37
N ASN A 75 -0.99 -0.64 -9.98
CA ASN A 75 0.30 -1.29 -9.63
C ASN A 75 0.21 -2.23 -8.41
N ILE A 76 -0.80 -2.04 -7.56
CA ILE A 76 -1.15 -2.88 -6.42
C ILE A 76 -2.31 -3.79 -6.81
N LEU A 77 -3.41 -3.22 -7.30
CA LEU A 77 -4.68 -3.93 -7.54
C LEU A 77 -4.51 -5.09 -8.52
N SER A 78 -3.76 -4.92 -9.62
CA SER A 78 -3.51 -6.01 -10.57
C SER A 78 -2.76 -7.19 -9.94
N LYS A 79 -1.88 -6.94 -8.97
CA LYS A 79 -1.20 -8.01 -8.23
C LYS A 79 -2.13 -8.68 -7.24
N LEU A 80 -2.95 -7.91 -6.53
CA LEU A 80 -3.96 -8.44 -5.61
C LEU A 80 -5.03 -9.28 -6.33
N GLU A 81 -5.46 -8.90 -7.54
CA GLU A 81 -6.44 -9.66 -8.34
C GLU A 81 -5.91 -11.02 -8.78
N ASN A 82 -4.59 -11.15 -8.94
CA ASN A 82 -3.93 -12.41 -9.29
C ASN A 82 -3.52 -13.23 -8.06
N ASP A 83 -3.79 -12.74 -6.84
CA ASP A 83 -3.45 -13.40 -5.58
C ASP A 83 -4.70 -14.05 -4.96
N ALA A 84 -4.71 -15.39 -4.88
CA ALA A 84 -5.87 -16.16 -4.42
C ALA A 84 -6.25 -15.91 -2.95
N ASP A 85 -5.35 -15.35 -2.14
CA ASP A 85 -5.64 -15.01 -0.74
C ASP A 85 -6.44 -13.71 -0.63
N PHE A 86 -6.39 -12.85 -1.64
CA PHE A 86 -7.06 -11.56 -1.62
C PHE A 86 -8.41 -11.61 -2.32
N LYS A 87 -9.38 -10.92 -1.73
CA LYS A 87 -10.66 -10.61 -2.36
C LYS A 87 -10.67 -9.14 -2.76
N VAL A 88 -10.52 -8.91 -4.05
CA VAL A 88 -10.51 -7.56 -4.64
C VAL A 88 -11.89 -7.29 -5.24
N ILE A 89 -12.56 -6.26 -4.75
CA ILE A 89 -13.96 -5.97 -5.05
C ILE A 89 -14.03 -4.61 -5.77
N PRO A 90 -14.25 -4.59 -7.10
CA PRO A 90 -14.48 -3.35 -7.82
C PRO A 90 -15.84 -2.76 -7.44
N ALA A 91 -15.91 -1.43 -7.38
CA ALA A 91 -17.14 -0.67 -7.21
C ALA A 91 -17.33 0.29 -8.39
N THR A 92 -18.57 0.71 -8.62
CA THR A 92 -18.90 1.68 -9.68
C THR A 92 -18.60 3.11 -9.26
N ARG A 93 -18.66 3.39 -7.95
CA ARG A 93 -18.38 4.70 -7.36
C ARG A 93 -17.61 4.55 -6.04
N GLU A 94 -16.85 5.56 -5.67
CA GLU A 94 -16.01 5.51 -4.48
C GLU A 94 -16.85 5.41 -3.19
N GLU A 95 -18.02 6.03 -3.12
CA GLU A 95 -18.93 5.89 -1.97
C GLU A 95 -19.47 4.47 -1.79
N GLU A 96 -19.64 3.73 -2.89
CA GLU A 96 -20.03 2.31 -2.85
C GLU A 96 -18.88 1.46 -2.28
N ALA A 97 -17.65 1.71 -2.75
CA ALA A 97 -16.45 1.04 -2.22
C ALA A 97 -16.25 1.31 -0.71
N ILE A 98 -16.58 2.52 -0.22
CA ILE A 98 -16.61 2.84 1.22
C ILE A 98 -17.64 1.98 1.93
N GLY A 99 -18.87 1.90 1.41
CA GLY A 99 -19.94 1.10 1.99
C GLY A 99 -19.59 -0.38 2.08
N ILE A 100 -19.00 -0.95 1.03
CA ILE A 100 -18.52 -2.34 1.01
C ILE A 100 -17.41 -2.54 2.05
N ALA A 101 -16.41 -1.64 2.10
CA ALA A 101 -15.32 -1.75 3.07
C ALA A 101 -15.83 -1.69 4.52
N ALA A 102 -16.82 -0.84 4.78
CA ALA A 102 -17.49 -0.74 6.07
C ALA A 102 -18.27 -2.01 6.41
N GLY A 103 -18.97 -2.61 5.44
CA GLY A 103 -19.68 -3.88 5.61
C GLY A 103 -18.74 -5.05 5.93
N ILE A 104 -17.57 -5.11 5.28
CA ILE A 104 -16.53 -6.11 5.57
C ILE A 104 -16.04 -5.97 7.02
N TYR A 105 -15.82 -4.73 7.47
CA TYR A 105 -15.46 -4.45 8.85
C TYR A 105 -16.56 -4.85 9.84
N ALA A 106 -17.82 -4.53 9.54
CA ALA A 106 -18.97 -4.95 10.35
C ALA A 106 -19.10 -6.48 10.42
N GLY A 107 -18.66 -7.20 9.38
CA GLY A 107 -18.55 -8.66 9.34
C GLY A 107 -17.36 -9.24 10.12
N GLY A 108 -16.57 -8.41 10.82
CA GLY A 108 -15.44 -8.84 11.64
C GLY A 108 -14.13 -9.04 10.88
N GLN A 109 -14.05 -8.59 9.62
CA GLN A 109 -12.88 -8.73 8.77
C GLN A 109 -12.24 -7.36 8.49
N LYS A 110 -10.97 -7.35 8.13
CA LYS A 110 -10.27 -6.12 7.76
C LYS A 110 -10.33 -5.88 6.25
N SER A 111 -10.40 -4.61 5.87
CA SER A 111 -10.45 -4.14 4.49
C SER A 111 -9.51 -2.95 4.28
N ALA A 112 -9.05 -2.78 3.06
CA ALA A 112 -8.39 -1.58 2.57
C ALA A 112 -9.20 -1.00 1.40
N MET A 113 -9.22 0.31 1.26
CA MET A 113 -9.90 0.98 0.16
C MET A 113 -8.90 1.71 -0.73
N PHE A 114 -8.99 1.53 -2.05
CA PHE A 114 -8.17 2.20 -3.05
C PHE A 114 -9.03 3.12 -3.91
N MET A 115 -8.58 4.36 -4.13
CA MET A 115 -9.30 5.33 -4.98
C MET A 115 -8.35 6.37 -5.58
N GLN A 116 -8.84 7.11 -6.58
CA GLN A 116 -8.15 8.27 -7.14
C GLN A 116 -8.62 9.58 -6.49
N SER A 117 -7.76 10.60 -6.46
CA SER A 117 -8.09 11.95 -5.99
C SER A 117 -9.31 12.59 -6.68
N SER A 118 -9.56 12.31 -7.96
CA SER A 118 -10.72 12.87 -8.68
C SER A 118 -12.07 12.39 -8.15
N GLY A 119 -12.12 11.17 -7.63
CA GLY A 119 -13.32 10.58 -7.05
C GLY A 119 -13.55 10.98 -5.60
N PHE A 120 -12.48 11.36 -4.90
CA PHE A 120 -12.51 11.68 -3.47
C PHE A 120 -13.58 12.73 -3.11
N GLY A 121 -13.79 13.76 -3.93
CA GLY A 121 -14.77 14.82 -3.65
C GLY A 121 -16.20 14.31 -3.42
N ASN A 122 -16.60 13.23 -4.10
CA ASN A 122 -17.92 12.62 -3.94
C ASN A 122 -18.04 11.78 -2.66
N THR A 123 -16.90 11.40 -2.06
CA THR A 123 -16.86 10.51 -0.90
C THR A 123 -17.04 11.20 0.43
N VAL A 124 -16.98 12.54 0.48
CA VAL A 124 -16.96 13.30 1.74
C VAL A 124 -18.13 12.93 2.66
N ASN A 125 -19.34 12.77 2.10
CA ASN A 125 -20.50 12.36 2.87
C ASN A 125 -20.35 10.94 3.46
N ALA A 126 -19.89 9.99 2.66
CA ALA A 126 -19.67 8.60 3.10
C ALA A 126 -18.54 8.51 4.13
N LEU A 127 -17.44 9.25 3.95
CA LEU A 127 -16.36 9.34 4.93
C LEU A 127 -16.88 9.89 6.27
N ALA A 128 -17.58 11.01 6.24
CA ALA A 128 -18.07 11.68 7.45
C ALA A 128 -19.15 10.88 8.17
N GLN A 129 -20.20 10.48 7.44
CA GLN A 129 -21.40 9.88 8.03
C GLN A 129 -21.30 8.37 8.25
N LEU A 130 -20.38 7.68 7.56
CA LEU A 130 -20.19 6.24 7.75
C LEU A 130 -18.89 5.95 8.51
N LEU A 131 -17.73 6.23 7.90
CA LEU A 131 -16.47 5.81 8.52
C LEU A 131 -16.15 6.58 9.81
N VAL A 132 -16.27 7.91 9.78
CA VAL A 132 -15.97 8.77 10.93
C VAL A 132 -17.05 8.63 12.00
N ALA A 133 -18.33 8.82 11.65
CA ALA A 133 -19.42 8.78 12.63
C ALA A 133 -19.53 7.43 13.37
N TYR A 134 -19.31 6.31 12.67
CA TYR A 134 -19.37 4.98 13.27
C TYR A 134 -18.02 4.42 13.70
N ARG A 135 -16.95 5.23 13.61
CA ARG A 135 -15.58 4.83 14.01
C ARG A 135 -15.14 3.51 13.36
N ILE A 136 -15.29 3.45 12.05
CA ILE A 136 -14.95 2.28 11.23
C ILE A 136 -13.54 2.49 10.65
N PRO A 137 -12.54 1.69 11.09
CA PRO A 137 -11.15 1.83 10.68
C PRO A 137 -10.90 1.17 9.32
N VAL A 138 -10.89 1.99 8.27
CA VAL A 138 -10.50 1.57 6.92
C VAL A 138 -9.28 2.41 6.52
N PRO A 139 -8.10 1.79 6.29
CA PRO A 139 -7.00 2.43 5.60
C PRO A 139 -7.41 2.82 4.18
N LEU A 140 -7.24 4.10 3.84
CA LEU A 140 -7.58 4.68 2.55
C LEU A 140 -6.31 4.91 1.76
N PHE A 141 -6.21 4.36 0.56
CA PHE A 141 -5.08 4.52 -0.35
C PHE A 141 -5.51 5.39 -1.54
N ILE A 142 -5.02 6.62 -1.59
CA ILE A 142 -5.49 7.65 -2.51
C ILE A 142 -4.40 7.96 -3.54
N GLY A 143 -4.63 7.60 -4.79
CA GLY A 143 -3.79 7.99 -5.93
C GLY A 143 -3.95 9.48 -6.23
N MET A 144 -2.94 10.28 -5.89
CA MET A 144 -3.02 11.74 -6.04
C MET A 144 -2.68 12.18 -7.47
N ARG A 145 -3.63 12.88 -8.10
CA ARG A 145 -3.43 13.65 -9.35
C ARG A 145 -3.19 15.13 -9.02
N GLY A 146 -2.96 15.98 -10.03
CA GLY A 146 -2.84 17.42 -9.79
C GLY A 146 -1.52 17.87 -9.17
N GLY A 147 -0.56 16.96 -8.99
CA GLY A 147 0.76 17.22 -8.40
C GLY A 147 1.84 17.55 -9.44
N LEU A 148 3.11 17.44 -9.03
CA LEU A 148 4.25 17.71 -9.91
C LEU A 148 4.20 16.83 -11.17
N GLY A 149 4.34 17.44 -12.35
CA GLY A 149 4.29 16.75 -13.62
C GLY A 149 2.88 16.41 -14.13
N GLU A 150 1.82 16.89 -13.49
CA GLU A 150 0.45 16.79 -14.02
C GLU A 150 0.27 17.71 -15.23
N PHE A 151 -0.33 17.18 -16.30
CA PHE A 151 -0.66 17.92 -17.52
C PHE A 151 -2.18 18.16 -17.65
N ASN A 152 -3.00 17.39 -16.94
CA ASN A 152 -4.44 17.59 -16.91
C ASN A 152 -4.82 18.66 -15.87
N GLU A 153 -5.06 19.87 -16.34
CA GLU A 153 -5.42 21.03 -15.51
C GLU A 153 -6.69 20.80 -14.66
N VAL A 154 -7.64 19.99 -15.13
CA VAL A 154 -8.90 19.69 -14.42
C VAL A 154 -8.67 18.86 -13.16
N GLN A 155 -7.55 18.12 -13.09
CA GLN A 155 -7.18 17.32 -11.92
C GLN A 155 -6.57 18.15 -10.79
N VAL A 156 -6.00 19.32 -11.09
CA VAL A 156 -5.36 20.19 -10.10
C VAL A 156 -6.35 20.75 -9.07
N PRO A 157 -7.49 21.37 -9.45
CA PRO A 157 -8.42 21.93 -8.48
C PRO A 157 -9.17 20.87 -7.66
N SER A 158 -9.32 19.65 -8.18
CA SER A 158 -9.99 18.55 -7.45
C SER A 158 -9.07 17.88 -6.42
N ALA A 159 -7.78 17.73 -6.73
CA ALA A 159 -6.83 17.06 -5.85
C ALA A 159 -6.25 17.95 -4.76
N ARG A 160 -6.02 19.24 -5.04
CA ARG A 160 -5.38 20.20 -4.11
C ARG A 160 -6.10 20.33 -2.76
N PRO A 161 -7.45 20.33 -2.66
CA PRO A 161 -8.14 20.47 -1.38
C PRO A 161 -8.15 19.21 -0.52
N ILE A 162 -7.78 18.04 -1.04
CA ILE A 162 -7.94 16.75 -0.36
C ILE A 162 -7.29 16.72 1.04
N PRO A 163 -6.02 17.12 1.23
CA PRO A 163 -5.41 17.16 2.56
C PRO A 163 -6.21 18.01 3.56
N ALA A 164 -6.67 19.19 3.15
CA ALA A 164 -7.47 20.07 4.01
C ALA A 164 -8.85 19.48 4.35
N ILE A 165 -9.46 18.75 3.41
CA ILE A 165 -10.72 18.03 3.67
C ILE A 165 -10.49 16.90 4.68
N LEU A 166 -9.40 16.13 4.53
CA LEU A 166 -9.03 15.06 5.47
C LEU A 166 -8.81 15.64 6.88
N GLU A 167 -8.09 16.74 7.01
CA GLU A 167 -7.89 17.46 8.28
C GLU A 167 -9.21 17.92 8.88
N THR A 168 -10.10 18.50 8.06
CA THR A 168 -11.44 18.96 8.50
C THR A 168 -12.30 17.80 9.01
N LEU A 169 -12.18 16.62 8.41
CA LEU A 169 -12.87 15.39 8.84
C LEU A 169 -12.16 14.68 10.00
N ASN A 170 -11.04 15.22 10.50
CA ASN A 170 -10.18 14.60 11.50
C ASN A 170 -9.69 13.20 11.09
N ILE A 171 -9.43 13.03 9.79
CA ILE A 171 -8.85 11.83 9.18
C ILE A 171 -7.37 12.10 9.01
N GLN A 172 -6.53 11.37 9.76
CA GLN A 172 -5.08 11.51 9.63
C GLN A 172 -4.62 11.01 8.27
N TYR A 173 -3.59 11.64 7.71
CA TYR A 173 -3.03 11.24 6.43
C TYR A 173 -1.51 11.29 6.43
N TYR A 174 -0.91 10.45 5.59
CA TYR A 174 0.52 10.38 5.38
C TYR A 174 0.84 10.28 3.89
N ALA A 175 2.01 10.76 3.51
CA ALA A 175 2.43 10.85 2.11
C ALA A 175 3.91 10.44 1.98
N PRO A 176 4.23 9.13 1.93
CA PRO A 176 5.60 8.70 1.65
C PRO A 176 6.01 9.18 0.26
N LEU A 177 7.18 9.81 0.16
CA LEU A 177 7.71 10.36 -1.10
C LEU A 177 8.81 9.48 -1.70
N ASN A 178 9.39 8.58 -0.91
CA ASN A 178 10.45 7.65 -1.34
C ASN A 178 10.06 6.21 -0.98
N GLU A 179 10.52 5.23 -1.76
CA GLU A 179 10.20 3.80 -1.53
C GLU A 179 10.65 3.30 -0.15
N GLN A 180 11.78 3.83 0.36
CA GLN A 180 12.35 3.48 1.66
C GLN A 180 11.40 3.80 2.84
N ASP A 181 10.56 4.82 2.66
CA ASP A 181 9.64 5.28 3.70
C ASP A 181 8.31 4.51 3.69
N VAL A 182 7.97 3.85 2.56
CA VAL A 182 6.65 3.25 2.32
C VAL A 182 6.29 2.24 3.39
N GLU A 183 7.20 1.35 3.76
CA GLU A 183 6.93 0.31 4.76
C GLU A 183 6.53 0.92 6.11
N GLN A 184 7.31 1.89 6.58
CA GLN A 184 7.07 2.57 7.86
C GLN A 184 5.71 3.28 7.84
N TYR A 185 5.44 4.08 6.80
CA TYR A 185 4.20 4.86 6.74
C TYR A 185 2.96 3.98 6.54
N VAL A 186 3.03 2.95 5.69
CA VAL A 186 1.88 2.07 5.44
C VAL A 186 1.57 1.22 6.67
N ASN A 187 2.58 0.59 7.28
CA ASN A 187 2.37 -0.19 8.51
C ASN A 187 1.83 0.70 9.63
N GLY A 188 2.48 1.84 9.88
CA GLY A 188 2.05 2.77 10.93
C GLY A 188 0.65 3.34 10.69
N ALA A 189 0.27 3.65 9.45
CA ALA A 189 -1.07 4.13 9.11
C ALA A 189 -2.14 3.04 9.31
N ILE A 190 -1.86 1.79 8.94
CA ILE A 190 -2.76 0.65 9.18
C ILE A 190 -2.94 0.43 10.69
N GLU A 191 -1.85 0.37 11.45
CA GLU A 191 -1.87 0.20 12.90
C GLU A 191 -2.66 1.33 13.58
N LEU A 192 -2.37 2.59 13.21
CA LEU A 192 -3.06 3.76 13.72
C LEU A 192 -4.54 3.75 13.39
N SER A 193 -4.92 3.38 12.16
CA SER A 193 -6.32 3.25 11.74
C SER A 193 -7.09 2.32 12.68
N TYR A 194 -6.61 1.09 12.84
CA TYR A 194 -7.28 0.10 13.69
C TYR A 194 -7.20 0.42 15.19
N ALA A 195 -6.08 0.97 15.67
CA ALA A 195 -5.92 1.33 17.09
C ALA A 195 -6.80 2.52 17.50
N SER A 196 -6.92 3.54 16.64
CA SER A 196 -7.74 4.72 16.90
C SER A 196 -9.23 4.54 16.54
N ARG A 197 -9.57 3.45 15.83
CA ARG A 197 -10.91 3.22 15.24
C ARG A 197 -11.34 4.37 14.34
N MET A 198 -10.42 4.89 13.56
CA MET A 198 -10.65 5.98 12.62
C MET A 198 -10.08 5.59 11.26
N PRO A 199 -10.68 6.03 10.14
CA PRO A 199 -10.00 5.92 8.87
C PRO A 199 -8.69 6.71 8.91
N VAL A 200 -7.68 6.23 8.18
CA VAL A 200 -6.38 6.91 7.99
C VAL A 200 -6.04 6.81 6.51
N ALA A 201 -5.58 7.91 5.92
CA ALA A 201 -5.26 7.98 4.51
C ALA A 201 -3.76 7.89 4.22
N ILE A 202 -3.42 7.24 3.12
CA ILE A 202 -2.10 7.22 2.53
C ILE A 202 -2.23 7.82 1.14
N LEU A 203 -1.47 8.88 0.88
CA LEU A 203 -1.52 9.65 -0.35
C LEU A 203 -0.34 9.29 -1.25
N TRP A 204 -0.64 8.75 -2.44
CA TRP A 204 0.37 8.38 -3.43
C TRP A 204 0.60 9.54 -4.40
N TYR A 205 1.67 10.29 -4.20
CA TYR A 205 2.07 11.37 -5.10
C TYR A 205 3.00 10.90 -6.22
N SER A 206 3.05 11.67 -7.31
CA SER A 206 3.87 11.39 -8.50
C SER A 206 5.38 11.28 -8.21
N GLN A 207 5.86 11.85 -7.11
CA GLN A 207 7.23 11.72 -6.64
C GLN A 207 7.59 10.27 -6.27
N LEU A 208 6.66 9.54 -5.64
CA LEU A 208 6.84 8.13 -5.29
C LEU A 208 6.58 7.22 -6.50
N VAL A 209 5.45 7.42 -7.17
CA VAL A 209 4.93 6.46 -8.17
C VAL A 209 5.43 6.70 -9.59
N GLY A 210 6.13 7.82 -9.82
CA GLY A 210 6.53 8.30 -11.13
C GLY A 210 5.45 9.17 -11.79
N ALA A 211 5.85 10.27 -12.43
CA ALA A 211 4.93 11.13 -13.17
C ALA A 211 4.45 10.47 -14.47
N LYS A 212 3.14 10.56 -14.75
CA LYS A 212 2.59 10.15 -16.04
C LYS A 212 3.08 11.12 -17.11
N ARG A 213 4.07 10.71 -17.91
CA ARG A 213 4.53 11.47 -19.07
C ARG A 213 3.46 11.44 -20.14
N ALA A 214 3.12 12.59 -20.72
CA ALA A 214 2.37 12.62 -21.96
C ALA A 214 3.20 11.89 -23.03
N THR A 215 2.70 10.77 -23.53
CA THR A 215 3.29 10.12 -24.69
C THR A 215 3.23 11.07 -25.87
N SER A 216 4.40 11.38 -26.43
CA SER A 216 4.62 11.96 -27.76
C SER A 216 3.94 11.15 -28.86
#